data_AF-A0A224Z9P4-F1
#
_entry.id   AF-A0A224Z9P4-F1
#
_cell.length_a   1.000
_cell.length_b   1.000
_cell.length_c   1.000
_cell.angle_alpha   90.00
_cell.angle_beta   90.00
_cell.angle_gamma   90.00
#
_symmetry.space_group_name_H-M   'P 1'
#
loop_
_entity.id
_entity.type
_entity.pdbx_description
1 polymer ?
#
loop_
_entity_poly.entity_id
_entity_poly.type
_entity_poly.pdbx_seq_one_letter_code
_entity_poly.pdbx_strand_id
1 'polypeptide(L)'
;MTKARLRHCYAPGCRTGYAGVKAERKLSLFSVPKDESSRKIWERNLHRSDKALEENCAVCELHFEDRYILLDYVHIIDGKEVRIARGVPALTPDAVPTILPNAPKYLSTKLPPKRAPRKREAPTVTGPQNSKKACTNTPVDEDFESQDDVHDVSTVSLKLENF
;
A
#
# COMPACT_ATOMS: atom_id res chain seq x y z
N MET A 1 22.99 -0.10 -13.75
CA MET A 1 23.20 -1.33 -12.95
C MET A 1 22.03 -1.50 -12.01
N THR A 2 21.23 -2.57 -12.13
CA THR A 2 20.16 -2.85 -11.17
C THR A 2 20.79 -3.36 -9.87
N LYS A 3 20.46 -2.71 -8.74
CA LYS A 3 20.94 -3.12 -7.41
C LYS A 3 20.40 -4.52 -7.10
N ALA A 4 21.26 -5.42 -6.61
CA ALA A 4 20.85 -6.79 -6.31
C ALA A 4 19.79 -6.82 -5.19
N ARG A 5 18.79 -7.68 -5.33
CA ARG A 5 17.71 -7.83 -4.34
C ARG A 5 18.25 -8.41 -3.03
N LEU A 6 17.79 -7.86 -1.91
CA LEU A 6 18.02 -8.42 -0.58
C LEU A 6 17.43 -9.82 -0.46
N ARG A 7 18.16 -10.67 0.27
CA ARG A 7 17.80 -12.08 0.52
C ARG A 7 17.07 -12.28 1.85
N HIS A 8 16.96 -11.23 2.67
CA HIS A 8 16.25 -11.22 3.94
C HIS A 8 14.98 -10.36 3.85
N CYS A 9 14.02 -10.66 4.73
CA CYS A 9 12.79 -9.89 4.86
C CYS A 9 13.07 -8.51 5.47
N TYR A 10 12.42 -7.49 4.93
CA TYR A 10 12.52 -6.11 5.41
C TYR A 10 11.68 -5.81 6.66
N ALA A 11 10.60 -6.57 6.89
CA ALA A 11 9.63 -6.30 7.94
C ALA A 11 10.26 -6.29 9.35
N PRO A 12 9.81 -5.42 10.26
CA PRO A 12 10.39 -5.28 11.60
C PRO A 12 10.31 -6.59 12.38
N GLY A 13 11.42 -6.94 13.05
CA GLY A 13 11.54 -8.15 13.85
C GLY A 13 11.54 -9.47 13.05
N CYS A 14 11.35 -9.44 11.73
CA CYS A 14 11.34 -10.64 10.90
C CYS A 14 12.76 -11.11 10.60
N ARG A 15 13.07 -12.36 10.93
CA ARG A 15 14.38 -12.98 10.71
C ARG A 15 14.47 -13.87 9.47
N THR A 16 13.42 -13.88 8.64
CA THR A 16 13.38 -14.69 7.42
C THR A 16 14.50 -14.27 6.45
N GLY A 17 15.31 -15.24 6.01
CA GLY A 17 16.38 -15.05 5.03
C GLY A 17 17.69 -14.44 5.59
N TYR A 18 17.78 -14.20 6.90
CA TYR A 18 19.05 -13.90 7.55
C TYR A 18 19.96 -15.15 7.58
N ALA A 19 21.27 -14.94 7.44
CA ALA A 19 22.24 -16.02 7.53
C ALA A 19 22.15 -16.71 8.90
N GLY A 20 22.20 -18.05 8.90
CA GLY A 20 22.12 -18.87 10.12
C GLY A 20 20.71 -19.10 10.66
N VAL A 21 19.68 -18.43 10.13
CA VAL A 21 18.29 -18.66 10.53
C VAL A 21 17.68 -19.74 9.64
N LYS A 22 17.43 -20.93 10.20
CA LYS A 22 16.69 -22.01 9.52
C LYS A 22 15.19 -21.80 9.72
N ALA A 23 14.48 -21.55 8.63
CA ALA A 23 13.03 -21.60 8.62
C ALA A 23 12.57 -23.07 8.49
N GLU A 24 11.45 -23.41 9.14
CA GLU A 24 10.83 -24.75 9.03
C GLU A 24 10.48 -25.10 7.58
N ARG A 25 10.06 -24.09 6.82
CA ARG A 25 9.75 -24.19 5.39
C ARG A 25 10.38 -23.05 4.61
N LYS A 26 10.59 -23.27 3.33
CA LYS A 26 11.08 -22.23 2.41
C LYS A 26 9.98 -21.22 2.17
N LEU A 27 10.15 -20.02 2.72
CA LEU A 27 9.24 -18.90 2.52
C LEU A 27 9.58 -18.15 1.23
N SER A 28 8.56 -17.73 0.50
CA SER A 28 8.72 -16.84 -0.65
C SER A 28 9.03 -15.44 -0.18
N LEU A 29 9.96 -14.77 -0.87
CA LEU A 29 10.27 -13.36 -0.68
C LEU A 29 9.84 -12.60 -1.93
N PHE A 30 8.95 -11.64 -1.74
CA PHE A 30 8.42 -10.78 -2.79
C PHE A 30 9.19 -9.46 -2.83
N SER A 31 9.55 -9.03 -4.04
CA SER A 31 10.22 -7.75 -4.22
C SER A 31 9.23 -6.60 -3.97
N VAL A 32 9.74 -5.49 -3.45
CA VAL A 32 8.94 -4.27 -3.29
C VAL A 32 8.44 -3.79 -4.66
N PRO A 33 7.20 -3.24 -4.75
CA PRO A 33 6.69 -2.64 -5.97
C PRO A 33 7.63 -1.56 -6.51
N LYS A 34 7.81 -1.52 -7.83
CA LYS A 34 8.57 -0.44 -8.50
C LYS A 34 7.83 0.89 -8.47
N ASP A 35 6.51 0.82 -8.44
CA ASP A 35 5.64 1.99 -8.32
C ASP A 35 5.81 2.66 -6.95
N GLU A 36 6.08 3.96 -6.96
CA GLU A 36 6.37 4.72 -5.74
C GLU A 36 5.16 4.81 -4.80
N SER A 37 3.94 4.93 -5.35
CA SER A 37 2.72 5.03 -4.54
C SER A 37 2.48 3.73 -3.77
N SER A 38 2.62 2.60 -4.45
CA SER A 38 2.51 1.26 -3.87
C SER A 38 3.61 1.01 -2.84
N ARG A 39 4.85 1.45 -3.13
CA ARG A 39 5.98 1.36 -2.21
C ARG A 39 5.77 2.17 -0.94
N LYS A 40 5.26 3.41 -1.03
CA LYS A 40 4.91 4.24 0.14
C LYS A 40 3.82 3.61 0.99
N ILE A 41 2.85 2.93 0.36
CA ILE A 41 1.83 2.17 1.09
C ILE A 41 2.48 1.03 1.88
N TRP A 42 3.39 0.27 1.27
CA TRP A 42 4.13 -0.79 1.95
C TRP A 42 4.95 -0.26 3.13
N GLU A 43 5.70 0.82 2.91
CA GLU A 43 6.52 1.47 3.95
C GLU A 43 5.68 1.88 5.16
N ARG A 44 4.53 2.53 4.91
CA ARG A 44 3.59 2.91 5.97
C ARG A 44 3.06 1.71 6.75
N ASN A 45 2.69 0.62 6.07
CA ASN A 45 2.12 -0.57 6.73
C ASN A 45 3.16 -1.39 7.50
N LEU A 46 4.44 -1.33 7.11
CA LEU A 46 5.50 -2.04 7.81
C LEU A 46 5.93 -1.34 9.11
N HIS A 47 5.48 -0.09 9.33
CA HIS A 47 5.71 0.69 10.55
C HIS A 47 7.18 0.72 11.01
N ARG A 48 8.11 0.76 10.06
CA ARG A 48 9.55 0.79 10.33
C ARG A 48 10.06 2.22 10.20
N SER A 49 10.70 2.74 11.25
CA SER A 49 11.27 4.11 11.26
C SER A 49 12.80 4.13 11.11
N ASP A 50 13.45 3.01 11.42
CA ASP A 50 14.91 2.85 11.44
C ASP A 50 15.55 2.75 10.04
N LYS A 51 14.77 2.39 9.01
CA LYS A 51 15.24 2.33 7.63
C LYS A 51 14.11 2.70 6.66
N ALA A 52 14.48 3.26 5.51
CA ALA A 52 13.56 3.52 4.39
C ALA A 52 13.41 2.30 3.46
N LEU A 53 12.24 2.16 2.85
CA LEU A 53 11.93 1.05 1.95
C LEU A 53 12.51 1.27 0.55
N GLU A 54 13.67 0.69 0.28
CA GLU A 54 14.34 0.73 -1.04
C GLU A 54 13.78 -0.31 -2.03
N GLU A 55 14.02 -0.12 -3.34
CA GLU A 55 13.60 -1.03 -4.43
C GLU A 55 14.21 -2.42 -4.37
N ASN A 56 15.39 -2.54 -3.77
CA ASN A 56 16.08 -3.82 -3.60
C ASN A 56 15.54 -4.62 -2.41
N CYS A 57 14.69 -4.02 -1.56
CA CYS A 57 14.14 -4.70 -0.40
C CYS A 57 13.13 -5.77 -0.83
N ALA A 58 12.89 -6.72 0.08
CA ALA A 58 11.94 -7.79 -0.13
C ALA A 58 11.16 -8.08 1.16
N VAL A 59 9.91 -8.51 1.03
CA VAL A 59 9.04 -8.88 2.15
C VAL A 59 8.60 -10.32 1.97
N CYS A 60 8.66 -11.12 3.03
CA CYS A 60 8.26 -12.53 2.96
C CYS A 60 6.74 -12.71 3.01
N GLU A 61 6.27 -13.86 2.54
CA GLU A 61 4.84 -14.21 2.48
C GLU A 61 4.09 -14.15 3.81
N LEU A 62 4.77 -14.27 4.96
CA LEU A 62 4.14 -14.18 6.28
C LEU A 62 3.49 -12.81 6.57
N HIS A 63 3.84 -11.79 5.79
CA HIS A 63 3.32 -10.44 5.96
C HIS A 63 2.11 -10.13 5.07
N PHE A 64 1.74 -11.06 4.19
CA PHE A 64 0.61 -10.93 3.29
C PHE A 64 -0.49 -11.91 3.69
N GLU A 65 -1.74 -11.55 3.39
CA GLU A 65 -2.82 -12.54 3.42
C GLU A 65 -2.71 -13.48 2.23
N ASP A 66 -3.04 -14.75 2.44
CA ASP A 66 -2.98 -15.80 1.41
C ASP A 66 -3.79 -15.45 0.16
N ARG A 67 -4.87 -14.67 0.30
CA ARG A 67 -5.70 -14.19 -0.82
C ARG A 67 -4.94 -13.33 -1.84
N TYR A 68 -3.85 -12.70 -1.40
CA TYR A 68 -3.00 -11.87 -2.24
C TYR A 68 -1.83 -12.65 -2.84
N ILE A 69 -1.61 -13.89 -2.41
CA ILE A 69 -0.54 -14.75 -2.89
C ILE A 69 -1.09 -15.65 -3.99
N LEU A 70 -0.65 -15.39 -5.21
CA LEU A 70 -0.97 -16.18 -6.39
C LEU A 70 -0.03 -17.39 -6.45
N LEU A 71 -0.57 -18.55 -6.12
CA LEU A 71 0.11 -19.85 -6.25
C LEU A 71 -0.16 -20.53 -7.58
N ASP A 72 -1.29 -20.23 -8.23
CA ASP A 72 -1.70 -20.86 -9.50
C ASP A 72 -1.93 -19.80 -10.60
N TYR A 73 -1.80 -20.23 -11.86
CA TYR A 73 -2.38 -19.56 -13.02
C TYR A 73 -3.79 -20.11 -13.24
N VAL A 74 -4.77 -19.23 -13.27
CA VAL A 74 -6.16 -19.59 -13.55
C VAL A 74 -6.46 -19.24 -14.99
N HIS A 75 -6.82 -20.25 -15.79
CA HIS A 75 -7.21 -20.10 -17.19
C HIS A 75 -8.61 -20.66 -17.40
N ILE A 76 -9.38 -20.07 -18.31
CA ILE A 76 -10.67 -20.61 -18.73
C ILE A 76 -10.47 -21.19 -20.13
N ILE A 77 -10.53 -22.53 -20.25
CA ILE A 77 -10.41 -23.27 -21.50
C ILE A 77 -11.73 -23.99 -21.72
N ASP A 78 -12.40 -23.73 -22.84
CA ASP A 78 -13.71 -24.31 -23.18
C ASP A 78 -14.77 -24.15 -22.07
N GLY A 79 -14.76 -22.99 -21.39
CA GLY A 79 -15.67 -22.70 -20.28
C GLY A 79 -15.34 -23.42 -18.96
N LYS A 80 -14.23 -24.18 -18.90
CA LYS A 80 -13.75 -24.85 -17.69
C LYS A 80 -12.56 -24.10 -17.10
N GLU A 81 -12.59 -23.91 -15.79
CA GLU A 81 -11.47 -23.34 -15.04
C GLU A 81 -10.35 -24.38 -14.91
N VAL A 82 -9.20 -24.11 -15.52
CA VAL A 82 -7.98 -24.91 -15.40
C VAL A 82 -6.98 -24.14 -14.56
N ARG A 83 -6.49 -24.78 -13.49
CA ARG A 83 -5.48 -24.22 -12.58
C ARG A 83 -4.13 -24.89 -12.81
N ILE A 84 -3.10 -24.09 -13.05
CA ILE A 84 -1.72 -24.54 -13.27
C ILE A 84 -0.83 -23.95 -12.17
N ALA A 85 -0.17 -24.79 -11.38
CA ALA A 85 0.69 -24.32 -10.30
C ALA A 85 1.86 -23.47 -10.82
N ARG A 86 2.14 -22.36 -10.15
CA ARG A 86 3.28 -21.48 -10.42
C ARG A 86 4.54 -22.09 -9.82
N GLY A 87 5.65 -22.03 -10.56
CA GLY A 87 6.96 -22.39 -10.02
C GLY A 87 7.46 -21.41 -8.94
N VAL A 88 7.06 -20.15 -9.03
CA VAL A 88 7.36 -19.11 -8.03
C VAL A 88 6.06 -18.36 -7.71
N PRO A 89 5.66 -18.27 -6.43
CA PRO A 89 4.52 -17.47 -6.02
C PRO A 89 4.67 -16.01 -6.46
N ALA A 90 3.55 -15.39 -6.80
CA ALA A 90 3.48 -13.96 -7.12
C ALA A 90 2.48 -13.26 -6.20
N LEU A 91 2.56 -11.94 -6.12
CA LEU A 91 1.53 -11.15 -5.44
C LEU A 91 0.55 -10.58 -6.47
N THR A 92 -0.69 -10.35 -6.05
CA THR A 92 -1.62 -9.49 -6.76
C THR A 92 -1.13 -8.03 -6.75
N PRO A 93 -1.53 -7.19 -7.72
CA PRO A 93 -1.05 -5.81 -7.79
C PRO A 93 -1.52 -4.93 -6.62
N ASP A 94 -2.62 -5.30 -5.96
CA ASP A 94 -3.21 -4.62 -4.80
C ASP A 94 -2.69 -5.16 -3.45
N ALA A 95 -1.74 -6.10 -3.47
CA ALA A 95 -1.21 -6.72 -2.27
C ALA A 95 -0.49 -5.69 -1.38
N VAL A 96 -0.84 -5.68 -0.10
CA VAL A 96 -0.21 -4.83 0.92
C VAL A 96 0.20 -5.66 2.14
N PRO A 97 1.37 -5.40 2.74
CA PRO A 97 1.87 -6.18 3.87
C PRO A 97 1.21 -5.70 5.17
N THR A 98 0.08 -6.29 5.56
CA THR A 98 -0.68 -5.86 6.75
C THR A 98 -0.45 -6.74 7.99
N ILE A 99 0.18 -7.91 7.81
CA ILE A 99 0.41 -8.87 8.89
C ILE A 99 1.81 -8.67 9.45
N LEU A 100 1.92 -8.36 10.74
CA LEU A 100 3.19 -8.15 11.43
C LEU A 100 3.27 -9.06 12.67
N PRO A 101 3.72 -10.32 12.52
CA PRO A 101 3.69 -11.29 13.62
C PRO A 101 4.64 -10.93 14.77
N ASN A 102 5.71 -10.18 14.49
CA ASN A 102 6.71 -9.77 15.48
C ASN A 102 6.47 -8.36 16.05
N ALA A 103 5.34 -7.74 15.71
CA ALA A 103 4.95 -6.41 16.18
C ALA A 103 3.72 -6.51 17.10
N PRO A 104 3.44 -5.48 17.92
CA PRO A 104 2.23 -5.43 18.71
C PRO A 104 0.98 -5.64 17.86
N LYS A 105 0.02 -6.42 18.39
CA LYS A 105 -1.17 -6.87 17.63
C LYS A 105 -1.97 -5.73 17.01
N TYR A 106 -1.99 -4.54 17.62
CA TYR A 106 -2.71 -3.37 17.10
C TYR A 106 -2.12 -2.82 15.79
N LEU A 107 -0.85 -3.11 15.47
CA LEU A 107 -0.22 -2.74 14.20
C LEU A 107 -0.48 -3.76 13.08
N SER A 108 -0.83 -4.99 13.46
CA SER A 108 -1.10 -6.08 12.52
C SER A 108 -2.60 -6.18 12.27
N THR A 109 -3.03 -5.94 11.03
CA THR A 109 -4.45 -6.05 10.66
C THR A 109 -4.67 -7.16 9.66
N LYS A 110 -5.62 -8.05 9.94
CA LYS A 110 -6.19 -8.94 8.93
C LYS A 110 -7.39 -8.25 8.32
N LEU A 111 -7.40 -8.09 7.00
CA LEU A 111 -8.50 -7.50 6.29
C LEU A 111 -9.72 -8.42 6.38
N PRO A 112 -10.92 -7.84 6.48
CA PRO A 112 -12.13 -8.63 6.44
C PRO A 112 -12.21 -9.39 5.10
N PRO A 113 -12.88 -10.56 5.09
CA PRO A 113 -13.12 -11.29 3.86
C PRO A 113 -13.84 -10.40 2.85
N LYS A 114 -13.49 -10.55 1.56
CA LYS A 114 -14.11 -9.79 0.48
C LYS A 114 -15.62 -10.03 0.50
N ARG A 115 -16.40 -8.96 0.69
CA ARG A 115 -17.87 -9.03 0.67
C ARG A 115 -18.31 -9.50 -0.72
N ALA A 116 -19.25 -10.44 -0.76
CA ALA A 116 -19.84 -10.86 -2.02
C ALA A 116 -20.48 -9.65 -2.73
N PRO A 117 -20.38 -9.55 -4.07
CA PRO A 117 -21.05 -8.49 -4.80
C PRO A 117 -22.56 -8.57 -4.53
N ARG A 118 -23.16 -7.48 -4.07
CA ARG A 118 -24.61 -7.40 -3.89
C ARG A 118 -25.25 -7.52 -5.28
N LYS A 119 -26.01 -8.58 -5.52
CA LYS A 119 -26.80 -8.77 -6.74
C LYS A 119 -27.78 -7.59 -6.86
N ARG A 120 -27.43 -6.59 -7.67
CA ARG A 120 -28.37 -5.55 -8.08
C ARG A 120 -29.13 -6.10 -9.28
N GLU A 121 -30.42 -6.30 -9.14
CA GLU A 121 -31.27 -6.55 -10.31
C GLU A 121 -31.25 -5.31 -11.19
N ALA A 122 -31.16 -5.51 -12.51
CA ALA A 122 -31.10 -4.42 -13.47
C ALA A 122 -32.37 -3.56 -13.36
N PRO A 123 -32.29 -2.22 -13.43
CA PRO A 123 -33.48 -1.39 -13.45
C PRO A 123 -34.27 -1.67 -14.73
N THR A 124 -35.45 -2.24 -14.61
CA THR A 124 -36.42 -2.33 -15.70
C THR A 124 -36.94 -0.91 -15.96
N VAL A 125 -36.38 -0.25 -16.98
CA VAL A 125 -36.85 1.06 -17.43
C VAL A 125 -38.15 0.87 -18.22
N THR A 126 -39.29 1.12 -17.57
CA THR A 126 -40.56 1.39 -18.24
C THR A 126 -41.35 2.44 -17.45
N GLY A 127 -41.50 3.63 -18.03
CA GLY A 127 -42.60 4.57 -17.76
C GLY A 127 -42.22 5.93 -17.14
N PRO A 128 -42.92 7.03 -17.47
CA PRO A 128 -42.31 8.33 -17.73
C PRO A 128 -42.27 9.34 -16.56
N GLN A 129 -41.45 10.36 -16.79
CA GLN A 129 -41.05 11.49 -15.93
C GLN A 129 -42.22 12.42 -15.58
N ASN A 130 -42.40 12.79 -14.29
CA ASN A 130 -42.56 14.20 -13.86
C ASN A 130 -42.65 14.33 -12.32
N SER A 131 -41.81 15.19 -11.74
CA SER A 131 -42.20 16.32 -10.86
C SER A 131 -41.06 16.76 -9.94
N LYS A 132 -40.47 17.87 -10.37
CA LYS A 132 -39.79 18.95 -9.65
C LYS A 132 -40.11 19.00 -8.15
N LYS A 133 -39.08 18.95 -7.28
CA LYS A 133 -39.04 19.72 -6.02
C LYS A 133 -37.62 20.23 -5.77
N ALA A 134 -37.49 21.55 -5.86
CA ALA A 134 -36.33 22.31 -5.49
C ALA A 134 -36.12 22.27 -3.97
N CYS A 135 -34.87 22.21 -3.53
CA CYS A 135 -34.43 22.83 -2.29
C CYS A 135 -33.14 23.62 -2.59
N THR A 136 -33.23 24.87 -2.18
CA THR A 136 -32.39 26.04 -2.45
C THR A 136 -31.05 25.92 -1.73
N ASN A 137 -29.94 26.08 -2.46
CA ASN A 137 -28.65 26.39 -1.84
C ASN A 137 -28.64 27.89 -1.52
N THR A 138 -28.71 28.24 -0.24
CA THR A 138 -28.35 29.58 0.25
C THR A 138 -26.83 29.71 0.31
N PRO A 139 -26.22 30.76 -0.25
CA PRO A 139 -24.83 31.10 0.00
C PRO A 139 -24.70 31.64 1.43
N VAL A 140 -23.71 31.17 2.18
CA VAL A 140 -23.24 31.84 3.39
C VAL A 140 -21.88 32.42 3.08
N ASP A 141 -21.91 33.72 2.77
CA ASP A 141 -20.77 34.61 2.79
C ASP A 141 -20.49 34.94 4.26
N GLU A 142 -19.31 34.59 4.77
CA GLU A 142 -18.71 35.29 5.91
C GLU A 142 -17.27 35.66 5.55
N ASP A 143 -17.12 36.95 5.28
CA ASP A 143 -15.90 37.70 5.10
C ASP A 143 -15.01 37.64 6.34
N PHE A 144 -13.72 37.38 6.14
CA PHE A 144 -12.68 37.92 7.01
C PHE A 144 -11.53 38.43 6.16
N GLU A 145 -11.74 39.64 5.65
CA GLU A 145 -10.76 40.58 5.14
C GLU A 145 -9.98 41.18 6.32
N SER A 146 -8.66 41.03 6.40
CA SER A 146 -7.63 42.08 6.19
C SER A 146 -6.53 41.86 7.25
N GLN A 147 -5.26 42.25 7.13
CA GLN A 147 -4.42 42.85 6.10
C GLN A 147 -2.97 42.63 6.56
N ASP A 148 -2.08 42.45 5.59
CA ASP A 148 -0.75 43.06 5.43
C ASP A 148 0.11 43.37 6.66
N ASP A 149 1.33 42.83 6.67
CA ASP A 149 2.52 43.61 7.02
C ASP A 149 3.76 43.03 6.33
N VAL A 150 4.16 43.72 5.27
CA VAL A 150 5.48 43.66 4.62
C VAL A 150 6.47 44.44 5.46
N HIS A 151 7.56 43.84 5.92
CA HIS A 151 8.77 44.60 6.22
C HIS A 151 10.05 43.89 5.74
N ASP A 152 10.79 44.71 5.02
CA ASP A 152 12.00 44.58 4.23
C ASP A 152 13.28 44.66 5.10
N VAL A 153 14.42 44.48 4.44
CA VAL A 153 15.80 44.89 4.79
C VAL A 153 16.71 43.84 5.44
N SER A 154 17.50 43.24 4.56
CA SER A 154 18.98 43.30 4.49
C SER A 154 19.84 43.40 5.75
N THR A 155 20.99 42.72 5.63
CA THR A 155 22.31 43.05 6.22
C THR A 155 22.68 42.31 7.50
N VAL A 156 23.58 41.32 7.38
CA VAL A 156 24.80 41.33 8.19
C VAL A 156 25.96 40.77 7.35
N SER A 157 26.98 41.62 7.18
CA SER A 157 28.28 41.29 6.62
C SER A 157 29.31 41.24 7.77
N LEU A 158 30.31 40.37 7.61
CA LEU A 158 31.62 40.29 8.29
C LEU A 158 31.68 39.82 9.77
N LYS A 159 32.44 38.74 10.00
CA LYS A 159 33.80 38.86 10.57
C LYS A 159 34.68 37.66 10.25
N LEU A 160 35.83 38.03 9.67
CA LEU A 160 37.07 37.28 9.56
C LEU A 160 37.74 37.25 10.93
N GLU A 161 38.20 36.09 11.40
CA GLU A 161 39.28 36.03 12.41
C GLU A 161 40.05 34.72 12.25
N ASN A 162 41.35 34.89 12.03
CA ASN A 162 42.37 33.86 11.94
C ASN A 162 42.51 33.13 13.28
N PHE A 163 42.75 31.82 13.24
CA PHE A 163 43.83 31.17 13.99
C PHE A 163 44.16 29.81 13.37
#